data_AF-A0A522LPS7-F1
#
_entry.id   AF-A0A522LPS7-F1
#
_cell.length_a   1.000
_cell.length_b   1.000
_cell.length_c   1.000
_cell.angle_alpha   90.00
_cell.angle_beta   90.00
_cell.angle_gamma   90.00
#
_symmetry.space_group_name_H-M   'P 1'
#
loop_
_entity.id
_entity.type
_entity.pdbx_description
1 polymer ?
#
loop_
_entity_poly.entity_id
_entity_poly.type
_entity_poly.pdbx_seq_one_letter_code
_entity_poly.pdbx_strand_id
1 'polypeptide(L)'
;MILETVNVGPMQVNCYILACAEGRGAVIIDPGDQLRKINAVLEKHKLRPAMVINTHGHYDHIGCDDKFGVPVYAHKQEVAMLTDPGLNLSASFSRAY
;
A
#
# COMPACT_ATOMS: atom_id res chain seq x y z
N MET A 1 -19.75 -3.87 -4.31
CA MET A 1 -18.61 -3.06 -3.82
C MET A 1 -17.92 -3.84 -2.73
N ILE A 2 -16.59 -3.94 -2.79
CA ILE A 2 -15.74 -4.58 -1.79
C ILE A 2 -14.85 -3.48 -1.20
N LEU A 3 -14.85 -3.39 0.13
CA LEU A 3 -13.91 -2.57 0.89
C LEU A 3 -13.42 -3.42 2.05
N GLU A 4 -12.13 -3.74 2.03
CA GLU A 4 -11.45 -4.48 3.08
C GLU A 4 -10.41 -3.59 3.74
N THR A 5 -10.21 -3.76 5.04
CA THR A 5 -9.15 -3.11 5.81
C THR A 5 -8.18 -4.17 6.29
N VAL A 6 -6.89 -3.97 6.03
CA VAL A 6 -5.82 -4.88 6.42
C VAL A 6 -4.83 -4.09 7.27
N ASN A 7 -4.80 -4.36 8.57
CA ASN A 7 -3.81 -3.77 9.46
C ASN A 7 -2.43 -4.37 9.19
N VAL A 8 -1.48 -3.51 8.82
CA VAL A 8 -0.13 -3.88 8.42
C VAL A 8 0.94 -3.19 9.26
N GLY A 9 2.07 -3.88 9.40
CA GLY A 9 3.28 -3.36 10.02
C GLY A 9 3.19 -3.09 11.53
N PRO A 10 4.30 -2.63 12.14
CA PRO A 10 4.36 -2.32 13.57
C PRO A 10 3.45 -1.16 13.99
N MET A 11 3.22 -0.20 13.09
CA MET A 11 2.36 0.97 13.32
C MET A 11 0.87 0.65 13.15
N GLN A 12 0.52 -0.57 12.74
CA GLN A 12 -0.85 -1.03 12.53
C GLN A 12 -1.63 -0.14 11.54
N VAL A 13 -0.94 0.41 10.54
CA VAL A 13 -1.53 1.21 9.46
C VAL A 13 -2.64 0.42 8.78
N ASN A 14 -3.74 1.11 8.48
CA ASN A 14 -4.85 0.56 7.72
C ASN A 14 -4.52 0.60 6.22
N CYS A 15 -4.09 -0.53 5.65
CA CYS A 15 -4.11 -0.69 4.21
C CYS A 15 -5.54 -1.00 3.77
N TYR A 16 -6.06 -0.28 2.78
CA TYR A 16 -7.40 -0.53 2.24
C TYR A 16 -7.34 -1.20 0.88
N ILE A 17 -8.27 -2.11 0.62
CA ILE A 17 -8.46 -2.73 -0.70
C ILE A 17 -9.88 -2.41 -1.15
N LEU A 18 -10.00 -1.67 -2.25
CA LEU A 18 -11.26 -1.23 -2.82
C LEU A 18 -11.46 -1.85 -4.21
N ALA A 19 -12.62 -2.46 -4.43
CA ALA A 19 -13.00 -2.98 -5.75
C ALA A 19 -14.51 -2.87 -6.00
N CYS A 20 -14.91 -2.80 -7.27
CA CYS A 20 -16.32 -2.73 -7.64
C CYS A 20 -17.07 -4.05 -7.31
N ALA A 21 -16.44 -5.19 -7.58
CA ALA A 21 -16.95 -6.54 -7.36
C ALA A 21 -15.79 -7.57 -7.36
N GLU A 22 -16.09 -8.83 -7.00
CA GLU A 22 -15.15 -9.95 -7.09
C GLU A 22 -14.62 -10.15 -8.52
N GLY A 23 -13.39 -10.63 -8.67
CA GLY A 23 -12.80 -10.90 -10.00
C GLY A 23 -12.36 -9.66 -10.78
N ARG A 24 -12.50 -8.46 -10.21
CA ARG A 24 -12.18 -7.18 -10.87
C ARG A 24 -10.82 -6.62 -10.45
N GLY A 25 -10.43 -5.53 -11.10
CA GLY A 25 -9.29 -4.71 -10.68
C GLY A 25 -9.54 -4.07 -9.31
N ALA A 26 -8.51 -4.03 -8.47
CA ALA A 26 -8.54 -3.43 -7.14
C ALA A 26 -7.58 -2.24 -7.04
N VAL A 27 -8.05 -1.22 -6.32
CA VAL A 27 -7.21 -0.13 -5.81
C VAL A 27 -6.71 -0.56 -4.45
N ILE A 28 -5.39 -0.52 -4.28
CA ILE A 28 -4.72 -0.81 -3.01
C ILE A 28 -4.27 0.54 -2.45
N ILE A 29 -4.65 0.84 -1.21
CA ILE A 29 -4.37 2.13 -0.57
C ILE A 29 -3.44 1.89 0.60
N ASP A 30 -2.33 2.63 0.67
CA ASP A 30 -1.32 2.58 1.73
C ASP A 30 -0.80 1.17 2.06
N PRO A 31 -0.22 0.41 1.10
CA PRO A 31 0.31 -0.92 1.34
C PRO A 31 1.66 -0.86 2.09
N GLY A 32 1.62 -0.47 3.36
CA GLY A 32 2.80 -0.18 4.17
C GLY A 32 3.73 -1.35 4.49
N ASP A 33 3.20 -2.55 4.68
CA ASP A 33 3.97 -3.74 5.10
C ASP A 33 3.13 -5.01 4.86
N GLN A 34 3.67 -6.17 5.22
CA GLN A 34 2.97 -7.45 5.33
C GLN A 34 2.23 -7.85 4.05
N LEU A 35 2.91 -7.73 2.90
CA LEU A 35 2.42 -8.08 1.56
C LEU A 35 1.58 -9.38 1.51
N ARG A 36 1.99 -10.42 2.25
CA ARG A 36 1.24 -11.69 2.34
C ARG A 36 -0.20 -11.52 2.81
N LYS A 37 -0.46 -10.64 3.79
CA LYS A 37 -1.82 -10.34 4.27
C LYS A 37 -2.64 -9.63 3.20
N ILE A 38 -2.03 -8.67 2.50
CA ILE A 38 -2.67 -7.93 1.42
C ILE A 38 -3.04 -8.91 0.28
N ASN A 39 -2.10 -9.76 -0.14
CA ASN A 39 -2.32 -10.78 -1.17
C ASN A 39 -3.41 -11.78 -0.78
N ALA A 40 -3.50 -12.20 0.49
CA ALA A 40 -4.56 -13.09 0.93
C ALA A 40 -5.97 -12.49 0.73
N VAL A 41 -6.13 -11.18 0.91
CA VAL A 41 -7.40 -10.49 0.64
C VAL A 41 -7.67 -10.37 -0.85
N LEU A 42 -6.65 -10.08 -1.66
CA LEU A 42 -6.77 -10.07 -3.12
C LEU A 42 -7.21 -11.46 -3.63
N GLU A 43 -6.59 -12.53 -3.14
CA GLU A 43 -6.92 -13.92 -3.49
C GLU A 43 -8.34 -14.30 -3.06
N LYS A 44 -8.73 -13.98 -1.82
CA LYS A 44 -10.09 -14.23 -1.27
C LYS A 44 -11.19 -13.73 -2.21
N HIS A 45 -11.00 -12.53 -2.76
CA HIS A 45 -11.97 -11.87 -3.65
C HIS A 45 -11.66 -12.02 -5.14
N LYS A 46 -10.64 -12.82 -5.49
CA LYS A 46 -10.13 -13.04 -6.86
C LYS A 46 -9.76 -11.74 -7.58
N LEU A 47 -9.30 -10.74 -6.82
CA LEU A 47 -8.98 -9.41 -7.33
C LEU A 47 -7.60 -9.38 -7.98
N ARG A 48 -7.45 -8.48 -8.95
CA ARG A 48 -6.15 -8.17 -9.58
C ARG A 48 -5.74 -6.76 -9.16
N PRO A 49 -4.52 -6.52 -8.67
CA PRO A 49 -4.03 -5.16 -8.48
C PRO A 49 -4.19 -4.35 -9.78
N ALA A 50 -4.71 -3.14 -9.67
CA ALA A 50 -4.86 -2.22 -10.81
C ALA A 50 -4.07 -0.93 -10.61
N MET A 51 -3.96 -0.46 -9.35
CA MET A 51 -3.15 0.68 -8.96
C MET A 51 -2.93 0.68 -7.45
N VAL A 52 -1.85 1.35 -7.02
CA VAL A 52 -1.62 1.74 -5.63
C VAL A 52 -1.88 3.23 -5.49
N ILE A 53 -2.51 3.66 -4.40
CA ILE A 53 -2.65 5.07 -4.03
C ILE A 53 -2.11 5.27 -2.61
N ASN A 54 -1.20 6.20 -2.44
CA ASN A 54 -0.72 6.60 -1.12
C ASN A 54 -1.40 7.88 -0.68
N THR A 55 -1.90 7.89 0.55
CA THR A 55 -2.45 9.08 1.21
C THR A 55 -1.35 10.12 1.45
N HIS A 56 -0.15 9.65 1.84
CA HIS A 56 1.07 10.43 2.03
C HIS A 56 2.31 9.52 2.01
N GLY A 57 3.50 10.11 2.04
CA GLY A 57 4.76 9.40 1.79
C GLY A 57 5.48 8.79 3.00
N HIS A 58 4.88 8.59 4.17
CA HIS A 58 5.58 7.97 5.31
C HIS A 58 5.87 6.48 5.07
N TYR A 59 6.97 5.98 5.66
CA TYR A 59 7.49 4.64 5.42
C TYR A 59 6.46 3.51 5.68
N ASP A 60 5.60 3.69 6.68
CA ASP A 60 4.59 2.74 7.11
C ASP A 60 3.34 2.73 6.22
N HIS A 61 3.30 3.57 5.18
CA HIS A 61 2.26 3.59 4.15
C HIS A 61 2.77 3.09 2.78
N ILE A 62 4.08 3.15 2.52
CA ILE A 62 4.65 2.94 1.18
C ILE A 62 5.49 1.66 1.01
N GLY A 63 5.68 0.88 2.07
CA GLY A 63 6.70 -0.18 2.12
C GLY A 63 6.51 -1.35 1.14
N CYS A 64 5.32 -1.53 0.55
CA CYS A 64 5.06 -2.56 -0.47
C CYS A 64 4.63 -2.00 -1.84
N ASP A 65 4.79 -0.70 -2.10
CA ASP A 65 4.34 -0.04 -3.34
C ASP A 65 4.81 -0.76 -4.61
N ASP A 66 6.08 -1.17 -4.63
CA ASP A 66 6.75 -1.79 -5.77
C ASP A 66 6.40 -3.28 -5.96
N LYS A 67 5.63 -3.88 -5.04
CA LYS A 67 5.40 -5.34 -5.00
C LYS A 67 4.25 -5.81 -5.89
N PHE A 68 3.45 -4.90 -6.43
CA PHE A 68 2.25 -5.23 -7.19
C PHE A 68 2.42 -5.10 -8.72
N GLY A 69 3.52 -4.50 -9.19
CA GLY A 69 3.76 -4.29 -10.62
C GLY A 69 2.74 -3.39 -11.32
N VAL A 70 2.10 -2.48 -10.58
CA VAL A 70 1.10 -1.53 -11.07
C VAL A 70 1.54 -0.09 -10.82
N PRO A 71 0.94 0.91 -11.50
CA PRO A 71 1.25 2.31 -11.22
C PRO A 71 0.91 2.70 -9.77
N VAL A 72 1.78 3.50 -9.18
CA VAL A 72 1.65 4.07 -7.84
C VAL A 72 1.31 5.56 -7.99
N TYR A 73 0.26 6.02 -7.30
CA TYR A 73 -0.21 7.39 -7.34
C TYR A 73 -0.10 8.03 -5.95
N ALA A 74 0.29 9.30 -5.92
CA ALA A 74 0.27 10.15 -4.73
C ALA A 74 0.06 11.60 -5.15
N HIS A 75 -0.24 12.48 -4.20
CA HIS A 75 -0.31 13.90 -4.50
C HIS A 75 1.09 14.46 -4.84
N LYS A 76 1.18 15.45 -5.74
CA LYS A 76 2.46 16.03 -6.18
C LYS A 76 3.30 16.66 -5.06
N GLN A 77 2.69 16.98 -3.92
CA GLN A 77 3.41 17.51 -2.75
C GLN A 77 4.20 16.44 -2.00
N GLU A 78 3.87 15.16 -2.21
CA GLU A 78 4.53 14.03 -1.55
C GLU A 78 5.85 13.65 -2.22
N VAL A 79 6.22 14.28 -3.34
CA VAL A 79 7.45 13.92 -4.09
C VAL A 79 8.68 13.93 -3.19
N ALA A 80 8.87 14.98 -2.39
CA ALA A 80 10.02 15.06 -1.50
C ALA A 80 10.00 13.95 -0.43
N MET A 81 8.83 13.67 0.15
CA MET A 81 8.67 12.63 1.16
C MET A 81 8.95 11.24 0.57
N LEU A 82 8.40 10.92 -0.61
CA LEU A 82 8.60 9.63 -1.27
C LEU A 82 10.05 9.33 -1.66
N THR A 83 10.87 10.36 -1.90
CA THR A 83 12.25 10.18 -2.38
C THR A 83 13.33 10.36 -1.34
N ASP A 84 13.01 10.89 -0.15
CA ASP A 84 13.98 11.17 0.90
C ASP A 84 13.76 10.28 2.14
N PRO A 85 14.68 9.32 2.41
CA PRO A 85 14.58 8.42 3.56
C PRO A 85 14.54 9.08 4.94
N GLY A 86 15.09 10.29 5.08
CA GLY A 86 15.03 11.07 6.31
C GLY A 86 13.66 11.70 6.50
N LEU A 87 13.05 12.20 5.42
CA LEU A 87 11.72 12.82 5.47
C LEU A 87 10.59 11.80 5.64
N ASN A 88 10.63 10.67 4.93
CA ASN A 88 9.63 9.60 5.10
C ASN A 88 9.88 8.68 6.31
N LEU A 89 10.96 8.93 7.05
CA LEU A 89 11.37 8.15 8.23
C LEU A 89 11.85 6.72 7.96
N SER A 90 11.95 6.29 6.69
CA SER A 90 12.46 4.96 6.36
C SER A 90 13.90 4.74 6.83
N ALA A 91 14.75 5.78 6.86
CA ALA A 91 16.11 5.66 7.40
C ALA A 91 16.15 5.27 8.89
N SER A 92 15.08 5.56 9.65
CA SER A 92 15.01 5.28 11.09
C SER A 92 14.21 4.02 11.41
N PHE A 93 13.21 3.69 10.59
CA PHE A 93 12.24 2.64 10.92
C PHE A 93 12.12 1.52 9.88
N SER A 94 12.58 1.72 8.64
CA SER A 94 12.58 0.63 7.67
C SER A 94 13.66 -0.38 8.08
N ARG A 95 13.23 -1.60 8.37
CA ARG A 95 14.17 -2.72 8.49
C ARG A 95 14.48 -3.21 7.09
N ALA A 96 15.75 -3.54 6.85
CA ALA A 96 16.09 -4.35 5.68
C ALA A 96 15.33 -5.69 5.82
N TYR A 97 14.40 -5.93 4.91
CA TYR A 97 13.74 -7.21 4.73
C TYR A 97 14.42 -7.98 3.59
#